data_AF-A0AAV2IKX2-F1
#
_entry.id   AF-A0AAV2IKX2-F1
#
_cell.length_a   1.000
_cell.length_b   1.000
_cell.length_c   1.000
_cell.angle_alpha   90.00
_cell.angle_beta   90.00
_cell.angle_gamma   90.00
#
_symmetry.space_group_name_H-M   'P 1'
#
loop_
_entity.id
_entity.type
_entity.pdbx_description
1 polymer ?
#
loop_
_entity_poly.entity_id
_entity_poly.type
_entity_poly.pdbx_seq_one_letter_code
_entity_poly.pdbx_strand_id
1 'polypeptide(L)'
;MLGGHFWARSRSSRVTMLALVLLSICAAASALPSSNSTHGFSTARLTKEDYLYLRTIPRTKATSPIPGFHYIYVDSTGAASWNANPSIYQVEIAGSPYTSQAALQAAAGYVAKMTRNMPLTIFASLCTKSSLGIFTAREKLIVYPEYAYMANGNCGTSCSGSCQQTCTFDGRKYQDIAGVGGQRAVILDDNVLCTPNDPYNNRENILAHEFTHTIHQFALSNQDRANILAAYNNAKYYQTWTLSSYAMSNEMEYFAEAATVFFGVNSYSNLNTGGMNVCGAQYCNGEMAGRSRLQSHDPSLFNILSYVFTNSRPQLTSGLTVCPSSLVVG
;
A
#
# COMPACT_ATOMS: atom_id res chain seq x y z
N MET A 1 -2.26 -85.91 -23.22
CA MET A 1 -3.55 -85.25 -23.45
C MET A 1 -3.63 -84.03 -22.53
N LEU A 2 -3.20 -82.88 -23.04
CA LEU A 2 -3.28 -81.59 -22.35
C LEU A 2 -4.37 -80.79 -23.06
N GLY A 3 -5.51 -80.60 -22.40
CA GLY A 3 -6.64 -79.83 -22.90
C GLY A 3 -6.65 -78.42 -22.31
N GLY A 4 -7.28 -77.50 -23.06
CA GLY A 4 -7.77 -76.24 -22.49
C GLY A 4 -7.43 -74.98 -23.30
N HIS A 5 -8.05 -74.83 -24.47
CA HIS A 5 -8.12 -73.57 -25.20
C HIS A 5 -8.99 -72.55 -24.44
N PHE A 6 -8.48 -71.32 -24.27
CA PHE A 6 -9.32 -70.13 -24.14
C PHE A 6 -8.65 -68.96 -24.88
N TRP A 7 -9.20 -68.61 -26.04
CA TRP A 7 -8.85 -67.42 -26.80
C TRP A 7 -9.73 -66.25 -26.32
N ALA A 8 -9.11 -65.20 -25.81
CA ALA A 8 -9.78 -63.97 -25.40
C ALA A 8 -10.12 -63.11 -26.64
N ARG A 9 -11.40 -62.75 -26.76
CA ARG A 9 -11.94 -61.83 -27.77
C ARG A 9 -11.48 -60.39 -27.50
N SER A 10 -10.97 -59.72 -28.53
CA SER A 10 -10.80 -58.27 -28.58
C SER A 10 -12.14 -57.55 -28.72
N ARG A 11 -12.37 -56.51 -27.91
CA ARG A 11 -13.31 -55.43 -28.22
C ARG A 11 -12.68 -54.08 -27.85
N SER A 12 -12.48 -53.28 -28.90
CA SER A 12 -12.73 -51.83 -29.00
C SER A 12 -13.03 -51.08 -27.70
N SER A 13 -12.36 -49.93 -27.48
CA SER A 13 -13.02 -48.61 -27.65
C SER A 13 -12.06 -47.42 -27.50
N ARG A 14 -11.96 -46.66 -28.59
CA ARG A 14 -11.92 -45.19 -28.71
C ARG A 14 -11.36 -44.40 -27.51
N VAL A 15 -10.15 -43.86 -27.72
CA VAL A 15 -9.58 -42.74 -26.96
C VAL A 15 -10.47 -41.52 -27.21
N THR A 16 -11.13 -41.03 -26.16
CA THR A 16 -11.90 -39.80 -26.18
C THR A 16 -11.05 -38.72 -25.52
N MET A 17 -10.69 -37.70 -26.30
CA MET A 17 -9.92 -36.54 -25.86
C MET A 17 -10.81 -35.69 -24.96
N LEU A 18 -10.60 -35.71 -23.64
CA LEU A 18 -11.31 -34.84 -22.71
C LEU A 18 -10.62 -33.48 -22.68
N ALA A 19 -11.31 -32.46 -23.18
CA ALA A 19 -10.92 -31.06 -23.05
C ALA A 19 -10.95 -30.65 -21.56
N LEU A 20 -9.82 -30.14 -21.05
CA LEU A 20 -9.79 -29.43 -19.77
C LEU A 20 -10.62 -28.15 -19.91
N VAL A 21 -11.81 -28.15 -19.33
CA VAL A 21 -12.57 -26.93 -19.08
C VAL A 21 -11.91 -26.23 -17.88
N LEU A 22 -11.25 -25.10 -18.15
CA LEU A 22 -10.87 -24.12 -17.13
C LEU A 22 -12.13 -23.57 -16.47
N LEU A 23 -12.53 -24.15 -15.34
CA LEU A 23 -13.46 -23.50 -14.44
C LEU A 23 -12.72 -22.35 -13.74
N SER A 24 -12.90 -21.14 -14.28
CA SER A 24 -12.70 -19.91 -13.52
C SER A 24 -13.64 -19.94 -12.31
N ILE A 25 -13.09 -20.28 -11.16
CA ILE A 25 -13.78 -20.09 -9.88
C ILE A 25 -13.90 -18.58 -9.70
N CYS A 26 -15.08 -18.04 -10.02
CA CYS A 26 -15.51 -16.77 -9.49
C CYS A 26 -15.57 -16.93 -7.97
N ALA A 27 -14.51 -16.50 -7.28
CA ALA A 27 -14.59 -16.25 -5.87
C ALA A 27 -15.60 -15.10 -5.70
N ALA A 28 -16.83 -15.46 -5.32
CA ALA A 28 -17.76 -14.50 -4.77
C ALA A 28 -17.06 -13.86 -3.57
N ALA A 29 -16.63 -12.60 -3.74
CA ALA A 29 -16.18 -11.79 -2.63
C ALA A 29 -17.38 -11.64 -1.70
N SER A 30 -17.46 -12.48 -0.67
CA SER A 30 -18.30 -12.20 0.48
C SER A 30 -17.80 -10.88 1.02
N ALA A 31 -18.62 -9.83 0.88
CA ALA A 31 -18.38 -8.55 1.52
C ALA A 31 -18.12 -8.81 3.00
N LEU A 32 -16.85 -8.68 3.41
CA LEU A 32 -16.50 -8.67 4.81
C LEU A 32 -17.32 -7.56 5.46
N PRO A 33 -17.92 -7.79 6.64
CA PRO A 33 -18.60 -6.72 7.35
C PRO A 33 -17.62 -5.58 7.53
N SER A 34 -18.00 -4.38 7.07
CA SER A 34 -17.23 -3.16 7.25
C SER A 34 -16.90 -3.04 8.74
N SER A 35 -15.65 -3.29 9.13
CA SER A 35 -15.18 -2.92 10.46
C SER A 35 -15.14 -1.40 10.46
N ASN A 36 -16.29 -0.82 10.78
CA ASN A 36 -16.55 0.60 10.75
C ASN A 36 -15.86 1.22 11.97
N SER A 37 -14.51 1.22 11.98
CA SER A 37 -13.81 2.27 12.67
C SER A 37 -14.15 3.53 11.90
N THR A 38 -15.02 4.36 12.47
CA THR A 38 -15.33 5.70 11.96
C THR A 38 -14.06 6.53 12.06
N HIS A 39 -13.18 6.36 11.09
CA HIS A 39 -12.04 7.22 10.89
C HIS A 39 -12.55 8.66 10.74
N GLY A 40 -11.91 9.61 11.43
CA GLY A 40 -12.28 11.03 11.42
C GLY A 40 -11.92 11.73 10.11
N PHE A 41 -12.18 11.12 8.96
CA PHE A 41 -11.89 11.72 7.66
C PHE A 41 -12.71 12.99 7.46
N SER A 42 -12.11 14.00 6.83
CA SER A 42 -12.88 15.15 6.35
C SER A 42 -13.86 14.69 5.25
N THR A 43 -15.13 14.52 5.59
CA THR A 43 -16.21 14.19 4.62
C THR A 43 -16.85 15.42 3.97
N ALA A 44 -16.32 16.61 4.26
CA ALA A 44 -16.77 17.86 3.64
C ALA A 44 -16.71 17.75 2.11
N ARG A 45 -17.87 17.90 1.47
CA ARG A 45 -17.99 17.81 0.02
C ARG A 45 -17.30 19.01 -0.62
N LEU A 46 -16.47 18.74 -1.63
CA LEU A 46 -15.92 19.79 -2.49
C LEU A 46 -17.03 20.62 -3.12
N THR A 47 -16.82 21.93 -3.18
CA THR A 47 -17.74 22.87 -3.82
C THR A 47 -17.73 22.68 -5.34
N LYS A 48 -18.71 23.28 -6.03
CA LYS A 48 -18.73 23.26 -7.50
C LYS A 48 -17.49 23.95 -8.06
N GLU A 49 -17.06 25.04 -7.42
CA GLU A 49 -15.89 25.83 -7.76
C GLU A 49 -14.60 25.01 -7.57
N ASP A 50 -14.50 24.20 -6.51
CA ASP A 50 -13.38 23.28 -6.31
C ASP A 50 -13.30 22.26 -7.46
N TYR A 51 -14.42 21.63 -7.82
CA TYR A 51 -14.44 20.71 -8.97
C TYR A 51 -14.10 21.39 -10.29
N LEU A 52 -14.48 22.66 -10.47
CA LEU A 52 -14.09 23.44 -11.65
C LEU A 52 -12.58 23.69 -11.67
N TYR A 53 -11.99 24.08 -10.53
CA TYR A 53 -10.55 24.24 -10.38
C TYR A 53 -9.80 22.94 -10.69
N LEU A 54 -10.21 21.81 -10.12
CA LEU A 54 -9.57 20.51 -10.37
C LEU A 54 -9.60 20.10 -11.84
N ARG A 55 -10.63 20.51 -12.60
CA ARG A 55 -10.71 20.26 -14.05
C ARG A 55 -9.74 21.12 -14.87
N THR A 56 -9.23 22.21 -14.30
CA THR A 56 -8.19 23.04 -14.95
C THR A 56 -6.81 22.40 -14.88
N ILE A 57 -6.58 21.47 -13.95
CA ILE A 57 -5.30 20.76 -13.81
C ILE A 57 -5.10 19.88 -15.05
N PRO A 58 -4.01 20.08 -15.81
CA PRO A 58 -3.74 19.28 -17.00
C PRO A 58 -3.64 17.80 -16.68
N ARG A 59 -4.27 16.97 -17.51
CA ARG A 59 -4.11 15.50 -17.47
C ARG A 59 -2.82 15.11 -18.18
N THR A 60 -1.68 15.48 -17.59
CA THR A 60 -0.35 15.08 -18.09
C THR A 60 -0.11 13.59 -17.83
N LYS A 61 0.81 12.99 -18.59
CA LYS A 61 1.32 11.65 -18.28
C LYS A 61 2.06 11.69 -16.93
N ALA A 62 2.04 10.59 -16.19
CA ALA A 62 2.56 10.47 -14.82
C ALA A 62 4.03 10.93 -14.60
N THR A 63 4.81 11.16 -15.66
CA THR A 63 6.23 11.53 -15.62
C THR A 63 6.53 12.99 -15.94
N SER A 64 5.52 13.84 -16.15
CA SER A 64 5.71 15.29 -16.39
C SER A 64 5.29 16.09 -15.17
N PRO A 65 6.03 17.16 -14.79
CA PRO A 65 5.61 18.06 -13.73
C PRO A 65 4.17 18.55 -13.97
N ILE A 66 3.34 18.40 -12.96
CA ILE A 66 1.95 18.82 -12.93
C ILE A 66 1.95 20.32 -12.60
N PRO A 67 1.40 21.18 -13.46
CA PRO A 67 1.41 22.62 -13.19
C PRO A 67 0.76 22.97 -11.84
N GLY A 68 1.46 23.81 -11.07
CA GLY A 68 1.01 24.24 -9.74
C GLY A 68 1.41 23.31 -8.59
N PHE A 69 1.98 22.13 -8.88
CA PHE A 69 2.50 21.23 -7.85
C PHE A 69 3.92 21.62 -7.43
N HIS A 70 4.28 21.25 -6.21
CA HIS A 70 5.59 21.46 -5.61
C HIS A 70 6.34 20.14 -5.52
N TYR A 71 7.67 20.14 -5.64
CA TYR A 71 8.44 18.90 -5.77
C TYR A 71 9.62 18.86 -4.81
N ILE A 72 9.82 17.71 -4.16
CA ILE A 72 11.05 17.37 -3.44
C ILE A 72 11.47 15.96 -3.85
N TYR A 73 12.77 15.73 -3.93
CA TYR A 73 13.37 14.50 -4.46
C TYR A 73 14.26 13.86 -3.40
N VAL A 74 14.14 12.55 -3.20
CA VAL A 74 14.96 11.80 -2.22
C VAL A 74 15.84 10.79 -2.94
N ASP A 75 17.16 10.87 -2.74
CA ASP A 75 18.12 9.92 -3.34
C ASP A 75 18.32 8.65 -2.49
N SER A 76 19.17 7.73 -2.99
CA SER A 76 19.42 6.43 -2.34
C SER A 76 20.13 6.54 -0.98
N THR A 77 20.74 7.68 -0.67
CA THR A 77 21.36 7.95 0.64
C THR A 77 20.35 8.49 1.64
N GLY A 78 19.17 8.90 1.16
CA GLY A 78 18.15 9.59 1.92
C GLY A 78 18.30 11.12 1.91
N ALA A 79 19.20 11.67 1.09
CA ALA A 79 19.32 13.12 0.96
C ALA A 79 18.17 13.68 0.13
N ALA A 80 17.60 14.79 0.61
CA ALA A 80 16.48 15.47 -0.03
C ALA A 80 16.94 16.73 -0.78
N SER A 81 16.38 16.97 -1.98
CA SER A 81 16.65 18.13 -2.82
C SER A 81 15.37 18.68 -3.42
N TRP A 82 15.28 20.02 -3.55
CA TRP A 82 14.17 20.69 -4.25
C TRP A 82 14.33 20.68 -5.78
N ASN A 83 15.51 20.33 -6.27
CA ASN A 83 15.81 20.23 -7.69
C ASN A 83 16.08 18.78 -8.07
N ALA A 84 15.44 18.34 -9.16
CA ALA A 84 15.72 17.04 -9.76
C ALA A 84 17.15 17.01 -10.30
N ASN A 85 17.87 15.93 -10.03
CA ASN A 85 19.16 15.63 -10.60
C ASN A 85 19.04 14.41 -11.52
N PRO A 86 18.98 14.60 -12.85
CA PRO A 86 18.77 13.52 -13.80
C PRO A 86 19.94 12.51 -13.87
N SER A 87 21.08 12.82 -13.24
CA SER A 87 22.24 11.92 -13.20
C SER A 87 22.20 10.88 -12.09
N ILE A 88 21.19 10.93 -11.20
CA ILE A 88 21.02 9.98 -10.10
C ILE A 88 19.58 9.48 -10.00
N TYR A 89 19.39 8.31 -9.39
CA TYR A 89 18.05 7.83 -9.04
C TYR A 89 17.52 8.62 -7.84
N GLN A 90 16.30 9.16 -7.98
CA GLN A 90 15.61 9.87 -6.92
C GLN A 90 14.13 9.53 -6.94
N VAL A 91 13.54 9.35 -5.76
CA VAL A 91 12.09 9.27 -5.60
C VAL A 91 11.53 10.68 -5.70
N GLU A 92 10.65 10.91 -6.66
CA GLU A 92 9.87 12.15 -6.76
C GLU A 92 8.74 12.16 -5.73
N ILE A 93 8.62 13.26 -4.98
CA ILE A 93 7.50 13.53 -4.09
C ILE A 93 6.84 14.83 -4.54
N ALA A 94 5.60 14.72 -5.03
CA ALA A 94 4.83 15.83 -5.58
C ALA A 94 3.77 16.29 -4.57
N GLY A 95 3.83 17.53 -4.09
CA GLY A 95 2.80 18.15 -3.27
C GLY A 95 1.77 18.85 -4.14
N SER A 96 0.48 18.63 -3.87
CA SER A 96 -0.59 19.40 -4.49
C SER A 96 -0.44 20.91 -4.21
N PRO A 97 -1.10 21.78 -5.00
CA PRO A 97 -0.96 23.24 -4.89
C PRO A 97 -1.04 23.83 -3.48
N TYR A 98 -1.90 23.31 -2.60
CA TYR A 98 -2.04 23.79 -1.23
C TYR A 98 -1.19 23.04 -0.19
N THR A 99 -0.40 22.05 -0.60
CA THR A 99 0.50 21.32 0.31
C THR A 99 1.61 22.23 0.84
N SER A 100 1.81 22.23 2.15
CA SER A 100 2.85 23.03 2.79
C SER A 100 4.26 22.47 2.55
N GLN A 101 5.27 23.33 2.60
CA GLN A 101 6.67 22.91 2.53
C GLN A 101 7.04 21.93 3.66
N ALA A 102 6.48 22.15 4.86
CA ALA A 102 6.64 21.27 6.01
C ALA A 102 6.12 19.85 5.74
N ALA A 103 4.96 19.71 5.09
CA ALA A 103 4.41 18.41 4.72
C ALA A 103 5.32 17.68 3.72
N LEU A 104 5.87 18.39 2.73
CA LEU A 104 6.82 17.81 1.78
C LEU A 104 8.14 17.38 2.43
N GLN A 105 8.68 18.19 3.33
CA GLN A 105 9.89 17.83 4.07
C GLN A 105 9.67 16.62 4.98
N ALA A 106 8.52 16.55 5.67
CA ALA A 106 8.15 15.41 6.50
C ALA A 106 8.01 14.13 5.65
N ALA A 107 7.30 14.21 4.51
CA ALA A 107 7.17 13.11 3.57
C ALA A 107 8.53 12.64 3.03
N ALA A 108 9.41 13.57 2.65
CA ALA A 108 10.78 13.26 2.22
C ALA A 108 11.58 12.55 3.33
N GLY A 109 11.44 13.01 4.57
CA GLY A 109 12.04 12.35 5.73
C GLY A 109 11.54 10.92 5.92
N TYR A 110 10.24 10.66 5.72
CA TYR A 110 9.69 9.31 5.79
C TYR A 110 10.18 8.42 4.65
N VAL A 111 10.13 8.89 3.40
CA VAL A 111 10.65 8.17 2.24
C VAL A 111 12.12 7.82 2.45
N ALA A 112 12.95 8.78 2.87
CA ALA A 112 14.37 8.55 3.14
C ALA A 112 14.58 7.43 4.18
N LYS A 113 13.81 7.44 5.28
CA LYS A 113 13.91 6.41 6.34
C LYS A 113 13.42 5.04 5.89
N MET A 114 12.43 4.97 5.00
CA MET A 114 11.95 3.73 4.40
C MET A 114 12.93 3.15 3.36
N THR A 115 13.64 4.00 2.62
CA THR A 115 14.38 3.58 1.42
C THR A 115 15.89 3.52 1.56
N ARG A 116 16.52 4.31 2.44
CA ARG A 116 18.00 4.43 2.53
C ARG A 116 18.76 3.11 2.74
N ASN A 117 18.09 2.07 3.24
CA ASN A 117 18.69 0.75 3.51
C ASN A 117 18.26 -0.34 2.52
N MET A 118 17.38 -0.04 1.57
CA MET A 118 16.87 -1.00 0.59
C MET A 118 17.92 -1.35 -0.48
N PRO A 119 17.81 -2.51 -1.15
CA PRO A 119 18.64 -2.83 -2.30
C PRO A 119 18.57 -1.75 -3.38
N LEU A 120 19.73 -1.32 -3.92
CA LEU A 120 19.80 -0.28 -4.96
C LEU A 120 19.01 -0.64 -6.22
N THR A 121 18.84 -1.92 -6.53
CA THR A 121 18.04 -2.40 -7.65
C THR A 121 16.54 -2.13 -7.44
N ILE A 122 16.03 -2.35 -6.22
CA ILE A 122 14.66 -2.00 -5.84
C ILE A 122 14.50 -0.48 -5.85
N PHE A 123 15.46 0.27 -5.28
CA PHE A 123 15.43 1.73 -5.26
C PHE A 123 15.41 2.33 -6.68
N ALA A 124 16.26 1.85 -7.59
CA ALA A 124 16.27 2.30 -8.98
C ALA A 124 14.94 1.98 -9.69
N SER A 125 14.35 0.81 -9.43
CA SER A 125 13.04 0.45 -9.98
C SER A 125 11.92 1.36 -9.45
N LEU A 126 11.95 1.68 -8.16
CA LEU A 126 11.04 2.62 -7.51
C LEU A 126 11.12 4.00 -8.17
N CYS A 127 12.32 4.55 -8.33
CA CYS A 127 12.53 5.89 -8.90
C CYS A 127 12.08 5.99 -10.37
N THR A 128 12.22 4.92 -11.14
CA THR A 128 11.93 4.93 -12.58
C THR A 128 10.48 4.63 -12.91
N LYS A 129 9.75 3.97 -12.01
CA LYS A 129 8.39 3.48 -12.26
C LYS A 129 7.34 4.16 -11.42
N SER A 130 7.70 4.85 -10.35
CA SER A 130 6.74 5.32 -9.36
C SER A 130 7.16 6.61 -8.67
N SER A 131 6.25 7.16 -7.88
CA SER A 131 6.43 8.41 -7.15
C SER A 131 5.54 8.45 -5.91
N LEU A 132 5.65 9.53 -5.15
CA LEU A 132 4.78 9.84 -4.02
C LEU A 132 4.03 11.16 -4.29
N GLY A 133 2.83 11.29 -3.75
CA GLY A 133 2.03 12.49 -3.76
C GLY A 133 1.53 12.85 -2.36
N ILE A 134 1.59 14.13 -1.99
CA ILE A 134 0.98 14.65 -0.77
C ILE A 134 -0.14 15.64 -1.13
N PHE A 135 -1.37 15.35 -0.69
CA PHE A 135 -2.54 16.21 -0.89
C PHE A 135 -3.11 16.76 0.40
N THR A 136 -3.90 17.84 0.29
CA THR A 136 -4.61 18.44 1.42
C THR A 136 -6.07 17.98 1.50
N ALA A 137 -6.69 18.08 2.67
CA ALA A 137 -8.13 17.83 2.85
C ALA A 137 -9.03 18.74 1.98
N ARG A 138 -8.49 19.87 1.48
CA ARG A 138 -9.17 20.81 0.57
C ARG A 138 -9.18 20.33 -0.87
N GLU A 139 -8.16 19.59 -1.29
CA GLU A 139 -7.98 19.15 -2.68
C GLU A 139 -8.40 17.70 -2.87
N LYS A 140 -8.23 16.88 -1.82
CA LYS A 140 -8.40 15.42 -1.83
C LYS A 140 -7.44 14.75 -2.82
N LEU A 141 -7.41 13.41 -2.80
CA LEU A 141 -6.53 12.67 -3.71
C LEU A 141 -6.85 12.89 -5.20
N ILE A 142 -8.07 13.32 -5.51
CA ILE A 142 -8.54 13.52 -6.89
C ILE A 142 -7.91 14.75 -7.58
N VAL A 143 -7.08 15.51 -6.86
CA VAL A 143 -6.23 16.58 -7.42
C VAL A 143 -5.14 16.03 -8.33
N TYR A 144 -4.70 14.80 -8.09
CA TYR A 144 -3.81 14.10 -9.00
C TYR A 144 -4.61 13.64 -10.22
N PRO A 145 -4.19 14.00 -11.45
CA PRO A 145 -4.95 13.69 -12.66
C PRO A 145 -5.27 12.21 -12.86
N GLU A 146 -4.35 11.33 -12.46
CA GLU A 146 -4.50 9.88 -12.50
C GLU A 146 -5.62 9.38 -11.57
N TYR A 147 -5.97 10.12 -10.52
CA TYR A 147 -7.02 9.76 -9.57
C TYR A 147 -8.33 10.54 -9.78
N ALA A 148 -8.39 11.46 -10.74
CA ALA A 148 -9.55 12.32 -10.97
C ALA A 148 -10.86 11.55 -11.25
N TYR A 149 -10.78 10.33 -11.78
CA TYR A 149 -11.95 9.48 -12.04
C TYR A 149 -12.60 8.92 -10.76
N MET A 150 -11.91 8.97 -9.62
CA MET A 150 -12.42 8.52 -8.32
C MET A 150 -13.29 9.58 -7.62
N ALA A 151 -13.48 10.76 -8.22
CA ALA A 151 -14.30 11.82 -7.67
C ALA A 151 -15.72 11.34 -7.35
N ASN A 152 -16.19 11.61 -6.12
CA ASN A 152 -17.51 11.18 -5.66
C ASN A 152 -18.64 11.85 -6.47
N GLY A 153 -18.45 13.11 -6.88
CA GLY A 153 -19.41 13.81 -7.73
C GLY A 153 -20.82 13.82 -7.11
N ASN A 154 -21.80 13.22 -7.79
CA ASN A 154 -23.19 13.10 -7.34
C ASN A 154 -23.52 11.73 -6.72
N CYS A 155 -22.53 10.89 -6.47
CA CYS A 155 -22.75 9.53 -5.98
C CYS A 155 -23.16 9.46 -4.50
N GLY A 156 -23.02 10.55 -3.73
CA GLY A 156 -23.39 10.58 -2.32
C GLY A 156 -22.71 9.44 -1.56
N THR A 157 -23.49 8.59 -0.91
CA THR A 157 -23.03 7.38 -0.20
C THR A 157 -23.09 6.11 -1.07
N SER A 158 -23.62 6.17 -2.29
CA SER A 158 -23.77 4.99 -3.15
C SER A 158 -22.42 4.48 -3.65
N CYS A 159 -22.20 3.16 -3.54
CA CYS A 159 -21.06 2.44 -4.10
C CYS A 159 -21.49 1.44 -5.17
N SER A 160 -22.65 1.67 -5.81
CA SER A 160 -23.24 0.75 -6.78
C SER A 160 -23.33 1.38 -8.17
N GLY A 161 -23.40 0.55 -9.21
CA GLY A 161 -23.50 1.00 -10.60
C GLY A 161 -22.31 1.89 -11.00
N SER A 162 -22.59 3.04 -11.63
CA SER A 162 -21.56 4.00 -12.03
C SER A 162 -20.80 4.63 -10.85
N CYS A 163 -21.28 4.48 -9.63
CA CYS A 163 -20.64 5.01 -8.41
C CYS A 163 -19.64 4.06 -7.77
N GLN A 164 -19.58 2.79 -8.21
CA GLN A 164 -18.66 1.79 -7.65
C GLN A 164 -17.18 2.24 -7.74
N GLN A 165 -16.80 2.90 -8.84
CA GLN A 165 -15.44 3.41 -9.04
C GLN A 165 -15.00 4.49 -8.04
N THR A 166 -15.95 5.08 -7.30
CA THR A 166 -15.68 6.11 -6.29
C THR A 166 -15.43 5.53 -4.90
N CYS A 167 -15.55 4.21 -4.77
CA CYS A 167 -15.44 3.52 -3.49
C CYS A 167 -14.31 2.49 -3.47
N THR A 168 -13.66 2.39 -2.31
CA THR A 168 -12.79 1.29 -1.94
C THR A 168 -13.57 -0.02 -1.87
N PHE A 169 -12.87 -1.15 -1.84
CA PHE A 169 -13.49 -2.47 -1.76
C PHE A 169 -14.29 -2.67 -0.46
N ASP A 170 -13.97 -1.93 0.60
CA ASP A 170 -14.65 -1.93 1.89
C ASP A 170 -15.76 -0.84 2.01
N GLY A 171 -16.05 -0.12 0.92
CA GLY A 171 -17.20 0.80 0.80
C GLY A 171 -16.94 2.24 1.24
N ARG A 172 -15.70 2.60 1.60
CA ARG A 172 -15.31 4.00 1.85
C ARG A 172 -15.19 4.78 0.55
N LYS A 173 -15.38 6.09 0.59
CA LYS A 173 -15.18 6.95 -0.59
C LYS A 173 -13.70 7.27 -0.76
N TYR A 174 -13.14 7.01 -1.94
CA TYR A 174 -11.75 7.37 -2.25
C TYR A 174 -11.47 8.85 -2.00
N GLN A 175 -12.44 9.72 -2.25
CA GLN A 175 -12.28 11.15 -2.00
C GLN A 175 -12.13 11.50 -0.50
N ASP A 176 -12.51 10.59 0.40
CA ASP A 176 -12.58 10.80 1.85
C ASP A 176 -11.69 9.80 2.62
N ILE A 177 -10.58 9.35 2.06
CA ILE A 177 -9.58 8.53 2.77
C ILE A 177 -8.23 9.25 2.87
N ALA A 178 -7.38 8.78 3.79
CA ALA A 178 -6.08 9.40 4.06
C ALA A 178 -5.01 9.03 3.03
N GLY A 179 -5.22 8.03 2.20
CA GLY A 179 -4.29 7.71 1.14
C GLY A 179 -4.73 6.52 0.29
N VAL A 180 -4.03 6.35 -0.84
CA VAL A 180 -4.18 5.22 -1.75
C VAL A 180 -2.81 4.90 -2.36
N GLY A 181 -2.47 3.63 -2.39
CA GLY A 181 -1.34 3.12 -3.16
C GLY A 181 -1.54 3.24 -4.68
N GLY A 182 -0.54 2.82 -5.43
CA GLY A 182 -0.58 2.85 -6.89
C GLY A 182 0.75 3.30 -7.46
N GLN A 183 0.78 3.64 -8.74
CA GLN A 183 2.03 4.09 -9.37
C GLN A 183 2.55 5.39 -8.73
N ARG A 184 1.63 6.25 -8.28
CA ARG A 184 1.91 7.34 -7.34
C ARG A 184 1.12 7.08 -6.07
N ALA A 185 1.75 6.63 -4.99
CA ALA A 185 1.04 6.62 -3.71
C ALA A 185 0.68 8.07 -3.35
N VAL A 186 -0.54 8.31 -2.89
CA VAL A 186 -1.02 9.65 -2.52
C VAL A 186 -1.49 9.65 -1.08
N ILE A 187 -1.04 10.62 -0.28
CA ILE A 187 -1.31 10.67 1.17
C ILE A 187 -1.75 12.07 1.60
N LEU A 188 -2.70 12.11 2.54
CA LEU A 188 -3.22 13.29 3.20
C LEU A 188 -2.14 13.92 4.10
N ASP A 189 -1.91 15.22 3.93
CA ASP A 189 -0.94 15.99 4.71
C ASP A 189 -1.21 15.98 6.22
N ASP A 190 -2.49 15.96 6.64
CA ASP A 190 -2.88 15.83 8.04
C ASP A 190 -2.27 14.58 8.71
N ASN A 191 -2.20 13.44 8.00
CA ASN A 191 -1.54 12.23 8.51
C ASN A 191 -0.01 12.37 8.49
N VAL A 192 0.55 12.93 7.42
CA VAL A 192 2.01 13.13 7.31
C VAL A 192 2.54 14.02 8.44
N LEU A 193 1.79 15.06 8.78
CA LEU A 193 2.14 16.06 9.80
C LEU A 193 1.63 15.70 11.21
N CYS A 194 0.79 14.68 11.36
CA CYS A 194 0.09 14.37 12.61
C CYS A 194 -0.67 15.57 13.18
N THR A 195 -1.42 16.27 12.32
CA THR A 195 -2.25 17.38 12.77
C THR A 195 -3.41 16.86 13.63
N PRO A 196 -4.15 17.73 14.35
CA PRO A 196 -5.37 17.32 15.04
C PRO A 196 -6.45 16.68 14.14
N ASN A 197 -6.33 16.83 12.82
CA ASN A 197 -7.26 16.24 11.84
C ASN A 197 -6.78 14.89 11.28
N ASP A 198 -5.67 14.33 11.76
CA ASP A 198 -5.23 12.99 11.35
C ASP A 198 -6.32 11.95 11.66
N PRO A 199 -6.90 11.29 10.64
CA PRO A 199 -7.97 10.31 10.84
C PRO A 199 -7.54 9.05 11.59
N TYR A 200 -6.22 8.87 11.82
CA TYR A 200 -5.63 7.78 12.57
C TYR A 200 -5.16 8.19 13.98
N ASN A 201 -5.52 9.39 14.43
CA ASN A 201 -5.25 9.91 15.77
C ASN A 201 -3.76 9.83 16.16
N ASN A 202 -2.85 10.06 15.22
CA ASN A 202 -1.40 10.04 15.41
C ASN A 202 -0.90 8.66 15.87
N ARG A 203 -1.55 7.57 15.45
CA ARG A 203 -1.18 6.17 15.82
C ARG A 203 -0.70 5.32 14.66
N GLU A 204 -0.84 5.81 13.43
CA GLU A 204 -0.40 5.11 12.22
C GLU A 204 0.16 6.08 11.18
N ASN A 205 1.32 5.72 10.61
CA ASN A 205 1.89 6.42 9.46
C ASN A 205 1.37 5.78 8.17
N ILE A 206 0.35 6.40 7.56
CA ILE A 206 -0.30 5.86 6.37
C ILE A 206 0.59 5.95 5.14
N LEU A 207 1.54 6.89 5.09
CA LEU A 207 2.56 6.90 4.05
C LEU A 207 3.37 5.60 4.05
N ALA A 208 3.72 5.05 5.22
CA ALA A 208 4.42 3.78 5.27
C ALA A 208 3.59 2.63 4.67
N HIS A 209 2.28 2.63 4.90
CA HIS A 209 1.35 1.65 4.33
C HIS A 209 1.24 1.82 2.80
N GLU A 210 0.79 2.99 2.33
CA GLU A 210 0.48 3.21 0.92
C GLU A 210 1.73 3.17 0.02
N PHE A 211 2.86 3.68 0.52
CA PHE A 211 4.11 3.61 -0.23
C PHE A 211 4.67 2.19 -0.28
N THR A 212 4.33 1.32 0.68
CA THR A 212 4.64 -0.11 0.61
C THR A 212 3.85 -0.78 -0.51
N HIS A 213 2.58 -0.43 -0.73
CA HIS A 213 1.83 -0.90 -1.91
C HIS A 213 2.55 -0.52 -3.21
N THR A 214 3.03 0.72 -3.31
CA THR A 214 3.80 1.20 -4.47
C THR A 214 5.11 0.43 -4.67
N ILE A 215 5.90 0.24 -3.60
CA ILE A 215 7.13 -0.57 -3.66
C ILE A 215 6.79 -1.99 -4.13
N HIS A 216 5.78 -2.62 -3.52
CA HIS A 216 5.37 -3.98 -3.82
C HIS A 216 4.98 -4.15 -5.29
N GLN A 217 4.16 -3.27 -5.86
CA GLN A 217 3.64 -3.43 -7.22
C GLN A 217 4.63 -3.00 -8.31
N PHE A 218 5.38 -1.92 -8.07
CA PHE A 218 6.14 -1.25 -9.12
C PHE A 218 7.65 -1.45 -9.00
N ALA A 219 8.18 -1.62 -7.78
CA ALA A 219 9.61 -1.70 -7.55
C ALA A 219 10.15 -3.14 -7.41
N LEU A 220 9.34 -4.06 -6.89
CA LEU A 220 9.76 -5.45 -6.64
C LEU A 220 9.76 -6.30 -7.93
N SER A 221 10.66 -7.30 -7.96
CA SER A 221 10.71 -8.26 -9.06
C SER A 221 9.50 -9.22 -9.04
N ASN A 222 9.25 -9.94 -10.14
CA ASN A 222 8.22 -10.97 -10.16
C ASN A 222 8.44 -12.05 -9.10
N GLN A 223 9.70 -12.39 -8.84
CA GLN A 223 10.06 -13.40 -7.84
C GLN A 223 9.77 -12.90 -6.42
N ASP A 224 10.11 -11.64 -6.12
CA ASP A 224 9.84 -11.06 -4.79
C ASP A 224 8.33 -10.99 -4.51
N ARG A 225 7.54 -10.57 -5.51
CA ARG A 225 6.07 -10.58 -5.42
C ARG A 225 5.50 -11.98 -5.21
N ALA A 226 6.06 -12.98 -5.91
CA ALA A 226 5.67 -14.38 -5.72
C ALA A 226 6.02 -14.89 -4.30
N ASN A 227 7.14 -14.45 -3.72
CA ASN A 227 7.52 -14.79 -2.35
C ASN A 227 6.55 -14.17 -1.32
N ILE A 228 6.08 -12.94 -1.55
CA ILE A 228 5.06 -12.30 -0.71
C ILE A 228 3.74 -13.07 -0.80
N LEU A 229 3.29 -13.39 -2.00
CA LEU A 229 2.07 -14.18 -2.22
C LEU A 229 2.16 -15.57 -1.54
N ALA A 230 3.32 -16.23 -1.62
CA ALA A 230 3.55 -17.50 -0.94
C ALA A 230 3.50 -17.36 0.59
N ALA A 231 4.09 -16.31 1.16
CA ALA A 231 4.01 -16.01 2.60
C ALA A 231 2.55 -15.77 3.04
N TYR A 232 1.80 -14.94 2.30
CA TYR A 232 0.38 -14.70 2.54
C TYR A 232 -0.46 -15.99 2.50
N ASN A 233 -0.27 -16.82 1.48
CA ASN A 233 -0.99 -18.09 1.36
C ASN A 233 -0.68 -19.04 2.53
N ASN A 234 0.58 -19.09 2.96
CA ASN A 234 0.97 -19.85 4.15
C ASN A 234 0.30 -19.30 5.42
N ALA A 235 0.35 -17.98 5.64
CA ALA A 235 -0.28 -17.34 6.78
C ALA A 235 -1.80 -17.58 6.81
N LYS A 236 -2.46 -17.58 5.65
CA LYS A 236 -3.88 -17.90 5.51
C LYS A 236 -4.19 -19.36 5.80
N TYR A 237 -3.38 -20.29 5.27
CA TYR A 237 -3.54 -21.73 5.48
C TYR A 237 -3.39 -22.11 6.96
N TYR A 238 -2.36 -21.59 7.62
CA TYR A 238 -2.07 -21.86 9.03
C TYR A 238 -2.81 -20.95 10.01
N GLN A 239 -3.60 -19.99 9.50
CA GLN A 239 -4.29 -18.98 10.31
C GLN A 239 -3.31 -18.24 11.25
N THR A 240 -2.11 -17.95 10.76
CA THR A 240 -1.04 -17.29 11.51
C THR A 240 -1.51 -15.96 12.09
N TRP A 241 -2.32 -15.21 11.35
CA TRP A 241 -2.95 -13.97 11.77
C TRP A 241 -4.47 -14.09 11.73
N THR A 242 -5.18 -13.16 12.36
CA THR A 242 -6.65 -13.16 12.36
C THR A 242 -7.21 -13.04 10.94
N LEU A 243 -7.87 -14.09 10.44
CA LEU A 243 -8.33 -14.16 9.05
C LEU A 243 -9.35 -13.09 8.64
N SER A 244 -10.14 -12.58 9.60
CA SER A 244 -11.14 -11.54 9.34
C SER A 244 -10.55 -10.12 9.38
N SER A 245 -9.25 -9.98 9.59
CA SER A 245 -8.57 -8.68 9.63
C SER A 245 -8.42 -8.05 8.25
N TYR A 246 -8.21 -6.73 8.23
CA TYR A 246 -7.92 -6.00 6.99
C TYR A 246 -6.64 -6.52 6.31
N ALA A 247 -5.58 -6.76 7.08
CA ALA A 247 -4.32 -7.34 6.61
C ALA A 247 -4.51 -8.70 5.92
N MET A 248 -5.52 -9.48 6.32
CA MET A 248 -5.77 -10.80 5.72
C MET A 248 -6.79 -10.77 4.57
N SER A 249 -7.19 -9.59 4.10
CA SER A 249 -8.10 -9.44 2.96
C SER A 249 -7.45 -9.86 1.62
N ASN A 250 -6.18 -9.52 1.42
CA ASN A 250 -5.36 -9.92 0.27
C ASN A 250 -3.86 -9.80 0.59
N GLU A 251 -3.00 -10.26 -0.31
CA GLU A 251 -1.54 -10.26 -0.12
C GLU A 251 -0.92 -8.86 -0.12
N MET A 252 -1.58 -7.89 -0.77
CA MET A 252 -1.14 -6.50 -0.79
C MET A 252 -1.26 -5.89 0.60
N GLU A 253 -2.45 -5.99 1.22
CA GLU A 253 -2.70 -5.47 2.58
C GLU A 253 -1.88 -6.21 3.63
N TYR A 254 -1.71 -7.52 3.48
CA TYR A 254 -0.86 -8.33 4.34
C TYR A 254 0.57 -7.79 4.40
N PHE A 255 1.15 -7.46 3.23
CA PHE A 255 2.51 -6.94 3.16
C PHE A 255 2.61 -5.48 3.64
N ALA A 256 1.64 -4.62 3.29
CA ALA A 256 1.62 -3.22 3.67
C ALA A 256 1.43 -3.02 5.19
N GLU A 257 0.45 -3.71 5.79
CA GLU A 257 0.23 -3.70 7.24
C GLU A 257 1.46 -4.22 7.98
N ALA A 258 2.05 -5.33 7.52
CA ALA A 258 3.27 -5.87 8.13
C ALA A 258 4.46 -4.91 8.02
N ALA A 259 4.58 -4.14 6.93
CA ALA A 259 5.61 -3.12 6.80
C ALA A 259 5.46 -2.00 7.83
N THR A 260 4.24 -1.56 8.12
CA THR A 260 4.01 -0.57 9.20
C THR A 260 4.46 -1.09 10.57
N VAL A 261 4.26 -2.39 10.84
CA VAL A 261 4.76 -3.05 12.05
C VAL A 261 6.29 -3.21 12.03
N PHE A 262 6.87 -3.56 10.88
CA PHE A 262 8.30 -3.69 10.68
C PHE A 262 9.06 -2.38 10.92
N PHE A 263 8.44 -1.24 10.61
CA PHE A 263 8.94 0.10 10.91
C PHE A 263 8.53 0.61 12.30
N GLY A 264 7.64 -0.08 13.01
CA GLY A 264 7.17 0.33 14.35
C GLY A 264 6.26 1.55 14.33
N VAL A 265 5.49 1.75 13.25
CA VAL A 265 4.66 2.94 13.01
C VAL A 265 3.17 2.64 12.90
N ASN A 266 2.70 1.53 13.50
CA ASN A 266 1.28 1.20 13.59
C ASN A 266 0.91 0.63 14.97
N SER A 267 0.27 1.48 15.76
CA SER A 267 -0.35 1.14 17.04
C SER A 267 -1.85 1.45 17.04
N TYR A 268 -2.45 1.60 15.85
CA TYR A 268 -3.81 2.07 15.69
C TYR A 268 -4.83 0.96 16.00
N SER A 269 -4.71 -0.20 15.34
CA SER A 269 -5.68 -1.28 15.44
C SER A 269 -5.05 -2.66 15.23
N ASN A 270 -5.21 -3.56 16.21
CA ASN A 270 -4.89 -4.98 16.02
C ASN A 270 -5.89 -5.70 15.08
N LEU A 271 -7.12 -5.19 14.96
CA LEU A 271 -8.11 -5.72 14.02
C LEU A 271 -7.70 -5.43 12.57
N ASN A 272 -7.01 -4.33 12.30
CA ASN A 272 -6.50 -4.01 10.97
C ASN A 272 -5.31 -4.91 10.64
N THR A 273 -4.31 -4.94 11.52
CA THR A 273 -3.06 -5.69 11.32
C THR A 273 -3.17 -7.20 11.55
N GLY A 274 -4.34 -7.71 11.94
CA GLY A 274 -4.52 -9.13 12.28
C GLY A 274 -3.69 -9.61 13.48
N GLY A 275 -3.27 -8.68 14.34
CA GLY A 275 -2.43 -8.95 15.50
C GLY A 275 -0.93 -8.89 15.25
N MET A 276 -0.48 -8.49 14.04
CA MET A 276 0.96 -8.31 13.75
C MET A 276 1.61 -7.28 14.68
N ASN A 277 0.88 -6.24 15.06
CA ASN A 277 1.37 -5.18 15.95
C ASN A 277 1.24 -5.51 17.45
N VAL A 278 0.83 -6.73 17.84
CA VAL A 278 0.62 -7.12 19.23
C VAL A 278 1.81 -7.95 19.74
N CYS A 279 2.48 -7.45 20.78
CA CYS A 279 3.61 -8.08 21.45
C CYS A 279 3.18 -8.48 22.88
N GLY A 280 2.59 -9.67 23.03
CA GLY A 280 2.02 -10.13 24.30
C GLY A 280 0.65 -9.51 24.56
N ALA A 281 0.47 -8.82 25.69
CA ALA A 281 -0.80 -8.19 26.07
C ALA A 281 -0.92 -6.73 25.59
N GLN A 282 0.08 -6.19 24.90
CA GLN A 282 0.17 -4.79 24.49
C GLN A 282 0.62 -4.68 23.03
N TYR A 283 0.49 -3.50 22.44
CA TYR A 283 1.11 -3.21 21.16
C TYR A 283 2.65 -3.28 21.27
N CYS A 284 3.30 -3.66 20.17
CA CYS A 284 4.74 -3.69 20.08
C CYS A 284 5.35 -2.31 20.34
N ASN A 285 6.28 -2.24 21.29
CA ASN A 285 6.94 -0.99 21.64
C ASN A 285 8.10 -0.72 20.67
N GLY A 286 7.77 -0.05 19.57
CA GLY A 286 8.73 0.40 18.56
C GLY A 286 9.19 -0.68 17.58
N GLU A 287 10.09 -0.24 16.69
CA GLU A 287 10.53 -0.97 15.49
C GLU A 287 11.06 -2.38 15.80
N MET A 288 11.96 -2.51 16.77
CA MET A 288 12.59 -3.81 17.07
C MET A 288 11.62 -4.82 17.70
N ALA A 289 10.65 -4.37 18.49
CA ALA A 289 9.61 -5.24 19.03
C ALA A 289 8.71 -5.77 17.92
N GLY A 290 8.29 -4.90 16.99
CA GLY A 290 7.51 -5.29 15.82
C GLY A 290 8.25 -6.28 14.93
N ARG A 291 9.53 -6.03 14.64
CA ARG A 291 10.40 -6.95 13.90
C ARG A 291 10.54 -8.31 14.58
N SER A 292 10.75 -8.34 15.90
CA SER A 292 10.83 -9.58 16.66
C SER A 292 9.51 -10.36 16.63
N ARG A 293 8.37 -9.67 16.71
CA ARG A 293 7.05 -10.29 16.60
C ARG A 293 6.85 -10.95 15.25
N LEU A 294 7.12 -10.22 14.17
CA LEU A 294 7.07 -10.75 12.81
C LEU A 294 8.02 -11.93 12.62
N GLN A 295 9.27 -11.83 13.06
CA GLN A 295 10.27 -12.89 12.92
C GLN A 295 9.86 -14.19 13.62
N SER A 296 9.32 -14.09 14.84
CA SER A 296 8.94 -15.26 15.63
C SER A 296 7.64 -15.93 15.14
N HIS A 297 6.69 -15.14 14.63
CA HIS A 297 5.34 -15.59 14.35
C HIS A 297 5.08 -15.84 12.86
N ASP A 298 5.75 -15.10 11.98
CA ASP A 298 5.66 -15.20 10.52
C ASP A 298 7.04 -14.96 9.86
N PRO A 299 7.96 -15.93 9.97
CA PRO A 299 9.33 -15.77 9.50
C PRO A 299 9.43 -15.56 7.99
N SER A 300 8.49 -16.09 7.20
CA SER A 300 8.48 -15.90 5.74
C SER A 300 8.23 -14.43 5.39
N LEU A 301 7.23 -13.80 6.03
CA LEU A 301 6.94 -12.38 5.89
C LEU A 301 8.09 -11.51 6.40
N PHE A 302 8.64 -11.85 7.57
CA PHE A 302 9.76 -11.12 8.13
C PHE A 302 10.98 -11.11 7.18
N ASN A 303 11.32 -12.25 6.59
CA ASN A 303 12.48 -12.37 5.71
C ASN A 303 12.34 -11.48 4.47
N ILE A 304 11.16 -11.43 3.84
CA ILE A 304 10.95 -10.58 2.67
C ILE A 304 10.92 -9.09 3.05
N LEU A 305 10.33 -8.71 4.18
CA LEU A 305 10.39 -7.33 4.70
C LEU A 305 11.84 -6.89 4.99
N SER A 306 12.62 -7.77 5.62
CA SER A 306 14.03 -7.56 5.92
C SER A 306 14.84 -7.35 4.64
N TYR A 307 14.63 -8.18 3.62
CA TYR A 307 15.26 -8.00 2.30
C TYR A 307 14.86 -6.65 1.67
N VAL A 308 13.57 -6.36 1.58
CA VAL A 308 13.05 -5.18 0.88
C VAL A 308 13.52 -3.89 1.56
N PHE A 309 13.38 -3.77 2.88
CA PHE A 309 13.60 -2.49 3.56
C PHE A 309 14.98 -2.33 4.18
N THR A 310 15.73 -3.42 4.36
CA THR A 310 17.07 -3.36 4.99
C THR A 310 18.17 -4.08 4.23
N ASN A 311 17.85 -4.65 3.05
CA ASN A 311 18.76 -5.53 2.33
C ASN A 311 19.27 -6.67 3.23
N SER A 312 18.33 -7.32 3.91
CA SER A 312 18.55 -8.45 4.82
C SER A 312 19.41 -8.12 6.06
N ARG A 313 19.32 -6.86 6.54
CA ARG A 313 20.03 -6.36 7.73
C ARG A 313 19.02 -5.84 8.76
N PRO A 314 18.20 -6.71 9.36
CA PRO A 314 17.05 -6.31 10.19
C PRO A 314 17.44 -5.69 11.53
N GLN A 315 18.73 -5.60 11.87
CA GLN A 315 19.26 -4.82 12.98
C GLN A 315 19.37 -3.31 12.66
N LEU A 316 19.33 -2.92 11.39
CA LEU A 316 19.37 -1.51 11.00
C LEU A 316 18.00 -0.88 11.23
N THR A 317 17.94 0.02 12.20
CA THR A 317 16.72 0.79 12.49
C THR A 317 16.50 1.87 11.43
N SER A 318 15.27 2.00 10.98
CA SER A 318 14.82 3.06 10.08
C SER A 318 14.82 4.43 10.77
N GLY A 319 14.51 4.46 12.07
CA GLY A 319 14.21 5.71 12.78
C GLY A 319 12.93 6.38 12.28
N LEU A 320 12.08 5.65 11.55
CA LEU A 320 10.75 6.07 11.17
C LEU A 320 9.88 6.15 12.44
N THR A 321 9.02 7.14 12.46
CA THR A 321 8.13 7.44 13.58
C THR A 321 6.73 7.64 13.02
N VAL A 322 5.72 7.48 13.87
CA VAL A 322 4.34 7.75 13.46
C VAL A 322 4.19 9.21 13.03
N CYS A 323 4.73 10.12 13.84
CA CYS A 323 4.71 11.56 13.59
C CYS A 323 6.13 12.09 13.34
N PRO A 324 6.27 13.21 12.60
CA PRO A 324 7.59 13.74 12.33
C PRO A 324 8.12 14.35 13.62
N SER A 325 9.43 14.20 13.87
CA SER A 325 10.08 14.96 14.94
C SER A 325 9.86 16.45 14.66
N SER A 326 9.41 17.21 15.67
CA SER A 326 8.95 18.61 15.57
C SER A 326 9.65 19.36 14.43
N LEU A 327 8.83 19.77 13.45
CA LEU A 327 9.24 20.51 12.26
C LEU A 327 10.21 21.61 12.69
N VAL A 328 11.47 21.53 12.27
CA VAL A 328 12.37 22.68 12.37
C VAL A 328 11.83 23.68 11.38
N VAL A 329 10.96 24.57 11.86
CA VAL A 329 10.55 25.78 11.17
C VAL A 329 11.81 26.65 11.15
N GLY A 330 12.60 26.49 10.09
CA GLY A 330 13.71 27.35 9.73
C GLY A 330 13.25 28.39 8.72
#